data_AF-A0A4R1BFJ8-F1
#
_entry.id   AF-A0A4R1BFJ8-F1
#
_cell.length_a   1.000
_cell.length_b   1.000
_cell.length_c   1.000
_cell.angle_alpha   90.00
_cell.angle_beta   90.00
_cell.angle_gamma   90.00
#
_symmetry.space_group_name_H-M   'P 1'
#
loop_
_entity.id
_entity.type
_entity.pdbx_description
1 polymer ?
#
loop_
_entity_poly.entity_id
_entity_poly.type
_entity_poly.pdbx_seq_one_letter_code
_entity_poly.pdbx_strand_id
1 'polypeptide(L)'
;MSDSTLRLRAYSPGRYNILIVEPASGGLRAVYAETGYDLERSKPVEERWMYENAIGRHEFAEVRPPRSVPASGLREYVERELRD
;
A
#
# COMPACT_ATOMS: atom_id res chain seq x y z
N MET A 1 18.12 13.57 2.55
CA MET A 1 16.70 13.37 2.94
C MET A 1 16.56 11.89 3.24
N SER A 2 16.18 11.53 4.46
CA SER A 2 16.02 10.12 4.84
C SER A 2 14.80 9.54 4.14
N ASP A 3 14.97 8.41 3.44
CA ASP A 3 13.85 7.70 2.80
C ASP A 3 12.97 7.06 3.87
N SER A 4 11.67 7.40 3.87
CA SER A 4 10.72 6.91 4.86
C SER A 4 10.40 5.45 4.59
N THR A 5 10.55 4.57 5.58
CA THR A 5 10.09 3.18 5.47
C THR A 5 8.58 3.10 5.68
N LEU A 6 7.92 2.37 4.79
CA LEU A 6 6.48 2.09 4.80
C LEU A 6 6.26 0.62 5.14
N ARG A 7 5.15 0.30 5.80
CA ARG A 7 4.67 -1.09 5.92
C ARG A 7 3.53 -1.30 4.94
N LEU A 8 3.70 -2.20 3.98
CA LEU A 8 2.62 -2.67 3.12
C LEU A 8 1.68 -3.57 3.94
N ARG A 9 0.40 -3.20 3.97
CA ARG A 9 -0.65 -3.86 4.76
C ARG A 9 -1.61 -4.67 3.88
N ALA A 10 -1.95 -4.16 2.70
CA ALA A 10 -2.79 -4.86 1.73
C ALA A 10 -2.55 -4.30 0.32
N TYR A 11 -2.94 -5.04 -0.71
CA TYR A 11 -2.93 -4.56 -2.10
C TYR A 11 -4.10 -5.14 -2.89
N SER A 12 -4.63 -4.37 -3.84
CA SER A 12 -5.58 -4.91 -4.82
C SER A 12 -4.84 -5.76 -5.85
N PRO A 13 -5.44 -6.84 -6.38
CA PRO A 13 -4.84 -7.60 -7.47
C PRO A 13 -4.76 -6.78 -8.77
N GLY A 14 -3.92 -7.23 -9.69
CA GLY A 14 -3.84 -6.70 -11.06
C GLY A 14 -2.76 -5.64 -11.30
N ARG A 15 -2.66 -5.24 -12.57
CA ARG A 15 -1.56 -4.39 -13.09
C ARG A 15 -1.53 -2.97 -12.54
N TYR A 16 -2.69 -2.40 -12.24
CA TYR A 16 -2.84 -1.04 -11.71
C TYR A 16 -3.36 -1.12 -10.28
N ASN A 17 -2.55 -1.69 -9.40
CA ASN A 17 -2.96 -1.97 -8.05
C ASN A 17 -3.01 -0.70 -7.18
N ILE A 18 -3.87 -0.79 -6.17
CA ILE A 18 -3.96 0.14 -5.05
C ILE A 18 -3.28 -0.56 -3.87
N LEU A 19 -2.39 0.15 -3.18
CA LEU A 19 -1.74 -0.38 -1.98
C LEU A 19 -2.28 0.33 -0.75
N ILE A 20 -2.47 -0.42 0.32
CA ILE A 20 -2.67 0.12 1.67
C ILE A 20 -1.33 0.06 2.39
N VAL A 21 -0.78 1.22 2.72
CA VAL A 21 0.52 1.35 3.39
C VAL A 21 0.38 2.09 4.72
N GLU A 22 1.28 1.81 5.65
CA GLU A 22 1.40 2.47 6.94
C GLU A 22 2.79 3.12 7.05
N PRO A 23 2.90 4.45 6.96
CA PRO A 23 4.16 5.15 7.20
C PRO A 23 4.58 5.07 8.67
N ALA A 24 5.86 5.34 8.95
CA ALA A 24 6.38 5.38 10.32
C ALA A 24 5.70 6.44 11.22
N SER A 25 5.11 7.48 10.62
CA SER A 25 4.28 8.46 11.33
C SER A 25 2.94 7.89 11.83
N GLY A 26 2.61 6.65 11.45
CA GLY A 26 1.33 6.01 11.68
C GLY A 26 0.26 6.43 10.68
N GLY A 27 -0.91 5.80 10.83
CA GLY A 27 -2.07 6.00 9.97
C GLY A 27 -1.96 5.25 8.64
N LEU A 28 -3.03 4.61 8.20
CA LEU A 28 -3.04 3.93 6.91
C LEU A 28 -3.31 4.91 5.79
N ARG A 29 -2.70 4.65 4.64
CA ARG A 29 -2.85 5.43 3.42
C ARG A 29 -3.06 4.50 2.23
N ALA A 30 -4.05 4.81 1.41
CA ALA A 30 -4.23 4.22 0.09
C ALA A 30 -3.39 4.99 -0.93
N VAL A 31 -2.49 4.30 -1.61
CA VAL A 31 -1.66 4.82 -2.71
C VAL A 31 -2.00 4.11 -4.01
N TYR A 32 -1.83 4.80 -5.14
CA TYR A 32 -2.38 4.39 -6.43
C TYR A 32 -1.27 4.23 -7.47
N ALA A 33 -1.36 3.20 -8.32
CA ALA A 33 -0.44 3.01 -9.43
C ALA A 33 -0.40 4.23 -10.38
N GLU A 34 -1.54 4.89 -10.58
CA GLU A 34 -1.72 6.06 -11.45
C GLU A 34 -0.89 7.28 -11.00
N THR A 35 -0.63 7.39 -9.70
CA THR A 35 0.22 8.43 -9.13
C THR A 35 1.65 7.98 -8.92
N GLY A 36 2.01 6.77 -9.39
CA GLY A 36 3.31 6.16 -9.10
C GLY A 36 3.53 5.87 -7.61
N TYR A 37 2.45 5.66 -6.86
CA TYR A 37 2.44 5.49 -5.40
C TYR A 37 2.94 6.70 -4.60
N ASP A 38 2.81 7.90 -5.17
CA ASP A 38 3.11 9.15 -4.47
C ASP A 38 2.27 9.29 -3.18
N LEU A 39 2.97 9.40 -2.04
CA LEU A 39 2.39 9.55 -0.71
C LEU A 39 1.69 10.89 -0.50
N GLU A 40 2.11 11.96 -1.19
CA GLU A 40 1.45 13.27 -1.11
C GLU A 40 0.08 13.25 -1.78
N ARG A 41 -0.11 12.34 -2.74
CA ARG A 41 -1.36 12.09 -3.45
C ARG A 41 -2.18 10.93 -2.86
N SER A 42 -1.73 10.37 -1.75
CA SER A 42 -2.43 9.28 -1.06
C SER A 42 -3.71 9.75 -0.38
N LYS A 43 -4.62 8.81 -0.10
CA LYS A 43 -5.81 9.07 0.73
C LYS A 43 -5.67 8.37 2.09
N PRO A 44 -5.99 9.04 3.21
CA PRO A 44 -6.04 8.37 4.50
C PRO A 44 -7.14 7.30 4.49
N VAL A 45 -6.87 6.18 5.14
CA VAL A 45 -7.85 5.12 5.36
C VAL A 45 -7.76 4.64 6.81
N GLU A 46 -8.88 4.16 7.34
CA GLU A 46 -8.92 3.59 8.68
C GLU A 46 -8.64 2.09 8.63
N GLU A 47 -8.07 1.54 9.70
CA GLU A 47 -7.81 0.10 9.81
C GLU A 47 -9.11 -0.72 9.69
N ARG A 48 -10.17 -0.26 10.37
CA ARG A 48 -11.49 -0.88 10.25
C ARG A 48 -12.00 -0.87 8.81
N TRP A 49 -11.85 0.25 8.12
CA TRP A 49 -12.27 0.37 6.72
C TRP A 49 -11.48 -0.57 5.81
N MET A 50 -10.17 -0.72 6.02
CA MET A 50 -9.32 -1.67 5.28
C MET A 50 -9.86 -3.10 5.38
N TYR A 51 -10.16 -3.56 6.60
CA TYR A 51 -10.69 -4.91 6.80
C TYR A 51 -12.09 -5.10 6.24
N GLU A 52 -13.01 -4.18 6.53
CA GLU A 52 -14.42 -4.31 6.12
C GLU A 52 -14.63 -4.11 4.62
N ASN A 53 -13.85 -3.24 3.97
CA ASN A 53 -14.07 -2.87 2.57
C ASN A 53 -12.95 -3.36 1.65
N ALA A 54 -11.69 -2.96 1.88
CA ALA A 54 -10.62 -3.34 0.96
C ALA A 54 -10.47 -4.86 0.88
N ILE A 55 -10.28 -5.52 2.04
CA ILE A 55 -10.15 -6.98 2.13
C ILE A 55 -11.53 -7.65 1.99
N GLY A 56 -12.52 -7.19 2.77
CA GLY A 56 -13.82 -7.86 2.89
C GLY A 56 -14.76 -7.73 1.68
N ARG A 57 -14.59 -6.72 0.81
CA ARG A 57 -15.52 -6.44 -0.31
C ARG A 57 -14.84 -6.25 -1.66
N HIS A 58 -13.59 -5.78 -1.67
CA HIS A 58 -12.86 -5.44 -2.89
C HIS A 58 -11.68 -6.39 -3.15
N GLU A 59 -11.64 -7.53 -2.45
CA GLU A 59 -10.70 -8.62 -2.70
C GLU A 59 -9.22 -8.21 -2.61
N PHE A 60 -8.90 -7.21 -1.79
CA PHE A 60 -7.50 -6.89 -1.53
C PHE A 60 -6.84 -8.07 -0.82
N ALA A 61 -5.67 -8.46 -1.29
CA ALA A 61 -4.81 -9.42 -0.62
C ALA A 61 -4.20 -8.76 0.62
N GLU A 62 -4.45 -9.35 1.78
CA GLU A 62 -3.81 -8.91 3.01
C GLU A 62 -2.35 -9.36 3.07
N VAL A 63 -1.48 -8.48 3.56
CA VAL A 63 -0.06 -8.77 3.76
C VAL A 63 0.20 -9.01 5.24
N ARG A 64 0.29 -10.29 5.62
CA ARG A 64 0.62 -10.74 6.99
C ARG A 64 1.85 -11.66 7.01
N PRO A 65 2.91 -11.32 7.78
CA PRO A 65 3.12 -10.05 8.47
C PRO A 65 3.29 -8.88 7.47
N PRO A 66 3.08 -7.62 7.89
CA PRO A 66 3.31 -6.46 7.03
C PRO A 66 4.73 -6.43 6.48
N ARG A 67 4.89 -6.04 5.22
CA ARG A 67 6.22 -5.97 4.56
C ARG A 67 6.77 -4.55 4.61
N SER A 68 7.99 -4.39 5.10
CA SER A 68 8.68 -3.10 5.13
C SER A 68 9.29 -2.78 3.77
N VAL A 69 8.95 -1.63 3.21
CA VAL A 69 9.43 -1.17 1.90
C VAL A 69 9.85 0.30 2.01
N PRO A 70 11.02 0.69 1.47
CA PRO A 70 11.39 2.11 1.38
C PRO A 70 10.40 2.86 0.47
N ALA A 71 9.99 4.07 0.82
CA ALA A 71 9.03 4.83 0.03
C ALA A 71 9.52 5.06 -1.41
N SER A 72 10.82 5.35 -1.58
CA SER A 72 11.43 5.52 -2.90
C SER A 72 11.42 4.23 -3.75
N GLY A 73 11.43 3.05 -3.11
CA GLY A 73 11.48 1.74 -3.75
C GLY A 73 10.10 1.07 -3.92
N LEU A 74 9.02 1.73 -3.51
CA LEU A 74 7.70 1.10 -3.47
C LEU A 74 7.23 0.63 -4.85
N ARG A 75 7.48 1.44 -5.89
CA ARG A 75 7.13 1.07 -7.27
C ARG A 75 7.90 -0.16 -7.76
N GLU A 76 9.22 -0.16 -7.59
CA GLU A 76 10.08 -1.28 -7.99
C GLU A 76 9.67 -2.56 -7.25
N TYR A 77 9.37 -2.44 -5.96
CA TYR A 77 8.89 -3.55 -5.15
C TYR A 77 7.59 -4.15 -5.73
N VAL A 78 6.62 -3.32 -6.11
CA VAL A 78 5.38 -3.81 -6.74
C VAL A 78 5.66 -4.52 -8.06
N GLU A 79 6.50 -3.91 -8.91
CA GLU A 79 6.84 -4.45 -10.23
C GLU A 79 7.55 -5.82 -10.15
N ARG A 80 8.31 -6.07 -9.06
CA ARG A 80 9.05 -7.31 -8.84
C ARG A 80 8.27 -8.38 -8.08
N GLU A 81 7.50 -7.99 -7.07
CA GLU A 81 6.96 -8.94 -6.07
C GLU A 81 5.45 -9.15 -6.15
N LEU A 82 4.70 -8.20 -6.72
CA LEU A 82 3.24 -8.22 -6.77
C LEU A 82 2.68 -8.30 -8.19
N ARG A 83 3.55 -8.33 -9.19
CA ARG A 83 3.19 -8.47 -10.58
C ARG A 83 3.21 -9.95 -10.94
N ASP A 84 2.02 -10.56 -10.96
CA ASP A 84 1.79 -11.85 -11.64
C ASP A 84 1.88 -11.68 -13.18
#